data_AF-A0A7J6S5D8-F1
#
_entry.id   AF-A0A7J6S5D8-F1
#
_cell.length_a   1.000
_cell.length_b   1.000
_cell.length_c   1.000
_cell.angle_alpha   90.00
_cell.angle_beta   90.00
_cell.angle_gamma   90.00
#
_symmetry.space_group_name_H-M   'P 1'
#
loop_
_entity.id
_entity.type
_entity.pdbx_description
1 polymer ?
#
loop_
_entity_poly.entity_id
_entity_poly.type
_entity_poly.pdbx_seq_one_letter_code
_entity_poly.pdbx_strand_id
1 'polypeptide(L)'
;MGSLLGNGTIKVTIRSESAFDIEATWFSSTGKKGSGSETDVPYKYDASSGDVTVIDTHKLKDLIKQIGAPIGADKLALLKYDGKTLHAVDLFNYPLTTC
;
A
#
# COMPACT_ATOMS: atom_id res chain seq x y z
N MET A 1 29.84 1.76 4.06
CA MET A 1 28.73 1.42 3.16
C MET A 1 27.54 1.11 4.04
N GLY A 2 26.74 2.12 4.38
CA GLY A 2 25.62 1.97 5.31
C GLY A 2 24.35 1.67 4.54
N SER A 3 23.77 0.49 4.73
CA SER A 3 22.38 0.24 4.38
C SER A 3 21.50 1.24 5.13
N LEU A 4 21.02 2.27 4.43
CA LEU A 4 19.90 3.06 4.92
C LEU A 4 18.66 2.17 4.80
N LEU A 5 18.41 1.36 5.83
CA LEU A 5 17.09 0.82 6.11
C LEU A 5 16.17 2.04 6.25
N GLY A 6 15.57 2.46 5.14
CA GLY A 6 14.54 3.47 5.17
C GLY A 6 13.32 2.84 5.81
N ASN A 7 13.26 2.88 7.13
CA ASN A 7 12.06 2.56 7.89
C ASN A 7 10.98 3.55 7.46
N GLY A 8 10.16 3.11 6.52
CA GLY A 8 9.01 3.84 6.11
C GLY A 8 7.79 2.94 6.12
N THR A 9 6.67 3.49 6.53
CA THR A 9 5.41 2.78 6.68
C THR A 9 4.45 3.32 5.64
N ILE A 10 3.82 2.44 4.89
CA ILE A 10 2.66 2.80 4.07
C ILE A 10 1.43 2.39 4.84
N LYS A 11 0.60 3.38 5.18
CA LYS A 11 -0.71 3.12 5.75
C LYS A 11 -1.72 3.12 4.62
N VAL A 12 -2.45 2.02 4.44
CA VAL A 12 -3.56 1.91 3.50
C VAL A 12 -4.86 1.91 4.30
N THR A 13 -5.82 2.75 3.93
CA THR A 13 -7.12 2.86 4.60
C THR A 13 -8.23 2.74 3.56
N ILE A 14 -9.26 1.95 3.86
CA ILE A 14 -10.47 1.92 3.04
C ILE A 14 -11.33 3.13 3.42
N ARG A 15 -11.66 3.96 2.44
CA ARG A 15 -12.61 5.07 2.60
C ARG A 15 -14.04 4.65 2.36
N SER A 16 -14.25 3.67 1.50
CA SER A 16 -15.56 3.11 1.16
C SER A 16 -15.42 1.62 0.87
N GLU A 17 -16.11 0.76 1.62
CA GLU A 17 -16.07 -0.69 1.39
C GLU A 17 -16.90 -1.11 0.17
N SER A 18 -17.97 -0.36 -0.13
CA SER A 18 -18.85 -0.63 -1.27
C SER A 18 -18.21 -0.29 -2.62
N ALA A 19 -17.43 0.79 -2.68
CA ALA A 19 -16.68 1.22 -3.86
C ALA A 19 -15.21 0.77 -3.83
N PHE A 20 -14.72 0.30 -2.69
CA PHE A 20 -13.32 -0.04 -2.45
C PHE A 20 -12.36 1.10 -2.77
N ASP A 21 -12.66 2.26 -2.20
CA ASP A 21 -11.80 3.44 -2.29
C ASP A 21 -10.65 3.28 -1.30
N ILE A 22 -9.42 3.33 -1.80
CA ILE A 22 -8.23 3.18 -0.97
C ILE A 22 -7.49 4.51 -0.86
N GLU A 23 -7.07 4.85 0.34
CA GLU A 23 -6.12 5.93 0.60
C GLU A 23 -4.81 5.35 1.07
N ALA A 24 -3.70 5.73 0.44
CA ALA A 24 -2.37 5.37 0.89
C ALA A 24 -1.62 6.61 1.38
N THR A 25 -0.93 6.47 2.50
CA THR A 25 0.00 7.50 2.98
C THR A 25 1.36 6.89 3.26
N TRP A 26 2.40 7.48 2.67
CA TRP A 26 3.80 7.14 2.89
C TRP A 26 4.39 8.00 4.00
N PHE A 27 4.88 7.33 5.05
CA PHE A 27 5.67 7.92 6.11
C PHE A 27 7.11 7.44 5.97
N SER A 28 8.05 8.37 5.86
CA SER A 28 9.48 8.07 6.01
C SER A 28 9.91 8.16 7.46
N SER A 29 11.15 7.79 7.76
CA SER A 29 11.78 7.98 9.07
C SER A 29 11.79 9.45 9.55
N THR A 30 11.62 10.42 8.63
CA THR A 30 11.55 11.86 8.95
C THR A 30 10.12 12.41 8.90
N GLY A 31 9.09 11.57 8.81
CA GLY A 31 7.67 11.97 8.77
C GLY A 31 6.95 11.70 7.44
N LYS A 32 5.71 12.19 7.34
CA LYS A 32 4.83 12.02 6.16
C LYS A 32 5.49 12.63 4.92
N LYS A 33 5.63 11.84 3.85
CA LYS A 33 6.23 12.26 2.58
C LYS A 33 5.19 12.44 1.47
N GLY A 34 4.17 11.59 1.44
CA GLY A 34 3.13 11.67 0.42
C GLY A 34 1.86 10.97 0.83
N SER A 35 0.74 11.42 0.29
CA SER A 35 -0.56 10.76 0.41
C SER A 35 -1.29 10.83 -0.92
N GLY A 36 -2.06 9.79 -1.21
CA GLY A 36 -2.83 9.66 -2.43
C GLY A 36 -4.00 8.74 -2.18
N SER A 37 -4.95 8.75 -3.11
CA SER A 37 -6.13 7.92 -3.02
C SER A 37 -6.57 7.49 -4.40
N GLU A 38 -7.04 6.27 -4.51
CA GLU A 38 -7.64 5.70 -5.71
C GLU A 38 -9.05 5.25 -5.39
N THR A 39 -9.98 5.55 -6.28
CA THR A 39 -11.39 5.15 -6.16
C THR A 39 -11.69 3.98 -7.08
N ASP A 40 -12.71 3.20 -6.75
CA ASP A 40 -13.16 2.06 -7.56
C ASP A 40 -12.01 1.12 -7.92
N VAL A 41 -11.22 0.72 -6.92
CA VAL A 41 -10.08 -0.17 -7.13
C VAL A 41 -10.61 -1.61 -7.22
N PRO A 42 -10.48 -2.29 -8.36
CA PRO A 42 -10.99 -3.65 -8.50
C PRO A 42 -10.17 -4.61 -7.64
N TYR A 43 -10.85 -5.36 -6.77
CA TYR A 43 -10.25 -6.26 -5.81
C TYR A 43 -11.00 -7.60 -5.77
N LYS A 44 -10.30 -8.65 -5.31
CA LYS A 44 -10.89 -9.90 -4.86
C LYS A 44 -10.72 -9.98 -3.36
N TYR A 45 -11.81 -10.25 -2.66
CA TYR A 45 -11.80 -10.50 -1.22
C TYR A 45 -12.02 -11.99 -0.95
N ASP A 46 -11.08 -12.61 -0.24
CA ASP A 46 -11.24 -13.94 0.33
C ASP A 46 -11.72 -13.81 1.78
N ALA A 47 -13.01 -14.06 1.98
CA ALA A 47 -13.64 -14.00 3.30
C ALA A 47 -13.13 -15.09 4.26
N SER A 48 -12.48 -16.14 3.75
CA SER A 48 -12.00 -17.26 4.57
C SER A 48 -10.68 -16.92 5.26
N SER A 49 -9.82 -16.14 4.60
CA SER A 49 -8.52 -15.72 5.11
C SER A 49 -8.43 -14.23 5.49
N GLY A 50 -9.43 -13.44 5.07
CA GLY A 50 -9.42 -11.97 5.17
C GLY A 50 -8.46 -11.31 4.17
N ASP A 51 -8.01 -12.05 3.15
CA ASP A 51 -7.05 -11.53 2.18
C ASP A 51 -7.77 -10.76 1.06
N VAL A 52 -7.15 -9.65 0.67
CA VAL A 52 -7.61 -8.76 -0.37
C VAL A 52 -6.53 -8.74 -1.45
N THR A 53 -6.87 -9.20 -2.63
CA THR A 53 -6.00 -9.12 -3.79
C THR A 53 -6.52 -8.03 -4.73
N VAL A 54 -5.76 -6.96 -4.90
CA VAL A 54 -6.07 -5.94 -5.90
C VAL A 54 -5.79 -6.51 -7.29
N ILE A 55 -6.81 -6.51 -8.16
CA ILE A 55 -6.74 -7.09 -9.49
C ILE A 55 -6.01 -6.16 -10.45
N ASP A 56 -6.28 -4.85 -10.34
CA ASP A 56 -5.67 -3.85 -11.21
C ASP A 56 -4.47 -3.18 -10.53
N THR A 57 -3.29 -3.65 -10.91
CA THR A 57 -2.03 -3.07 -10.44
C THR A 57 -1.68 -1.73 -11.10
N HIS A 58 -2.38 -1.29 -12.15
CA HIS A 58 -2.15 0.04 -12.75
C HIS A 58 -2.54 1.15 -11.79
N LYS A 59 -3.75 1.07 -11.20
CA LYS A 59 -4.17 2.02 -10.16
C LYS A 59 -3.22 2.04 -8.97
N LEU A 60 -2.71 0.88 -8.56
CA LEU A 60 -1.68 0.81 -7.51
C LEU A 60 -0.36 1.47 -7.92
N LYS A 61 0.08 1.32 -9.18
CA LYS A 61 1.29 2.00 -9.67
C LYS A 61 1.13 3.51 -9.62
N ASP A 62 -0.03 4.02 -10.01
CA ASP A 62 -0.29 5.45 -9.99
C ASP A 62 -0.41 5.97 -8.55
N LEU A 63 -1.06 5.21 -7.66
CA LEU A 63 -1.09 5.50 -6.22
C LEU A 63 0.30 5.54 -5.59
N ILE A 64 1.16 4.55 -5.89
CA ILE A 64 2.55 4.49 -5.41
C ILE A 64 3.36 5.69 -5.91
N LYS A 65 3.23 6.04 -7.19
CA LYS A 65 3.87 7.23 -7.77
C LYS A 65 3.38 8.50 -7.07
N GLN A 66 2.08 8.60 -6.80
CA GLN A 66 1.47 9.75 -6.15
C GLN A 66 1.97 9.94 -4.72
N ILE A 67 2.11 8.85 -3.94
CA ILE A 67 2.67 8.93 -2.58
C ILE A 67 4.20 9.04 -2.57
N GLY A 68 4.86 8.84 -3.72
CA GLY A 68 6.31 8.87 -3.85
C GLY A 68 7.01 7.80 -3.01
N ALA A 69 6.35 6.66 -2.80
CA ALA A 69 6.92 5.58 -2.01
C ALA A 69 7.93 4.79 -2.85
N PRO A 70 9.12 4.48 -2.32
CA PRO A 70 10.15 3.70 -2.99
C PRO A 70 9.86 2.19 -2.91
N ILE A 71 8.65 1.77 -3.30
CA ILE A 71 8.22 0.37 -3.34
C ILE A 71 7.59 0.01 -4.68
N GLY A 72 7.52 -1.28 -5.00
CA GLY A 72 6.77 -1.78 -6.14
C GLY A 72 5.27 -1.85 -5.86
N ALA A 73 4.44 -1.60 -6.88
CA ALA A 73 2.99 -1.71 -6.77
C ALA A 73 2.50 -3.15 -6.50
N ASP A 74 3.30 -4.14 -6.86
CA ASP A 74 3.10 -5.56 -6.53
C ASP A 74 3.05 -5.78 -5.00
N LYS A 75 3.70 -4.91 -4.22
CA LYS A 75 3.69 -4.97 -2.75
C LYS A 75 2.40 -4.45 -2.12
N LEU A 76 1.61 -3.69 -2.88
CA LEU A 76 0.25 -3.32 -2.52
C LEU A 76 -0.80 -4.22 -3.18
N ALA A 77 -0.40 -5.18 -4.03
CA ALA A 77 -1.34 -6.07 -4.71
C ALA A 77 -1.96 -7.09 -3.75
N LEU A 78 -1.25 -7.46 -2.68
CA LEU A 78 -1.74 -8.34 -1.63
C LEU A 78 -1.87 -7.58 -0.31
N LEU A 79 -3.10 -7.34 0.08
CA LEU A 79 -3.49 -6.67 1.30
C LEU A 79 -4.24 -7.65 2.20
N LYS A 80 -4.23 -7.40 3.51
CA LYS A 80 -4.99 -8.15 4.50
C LYS A 80 -5.96 -7.21 5.17
N TYR A 81 -7.24 -7.55 5.14
CA TYR A 81 -8.30 -6.78 5.75
C TYR A 81 -8.58 -7.33 7.16
N ASP A 82 -8.45 -6.47 8.17
CA ASP A 82 -8.68 -6.85 9.57
C ASP A 82 -10.13 -6.56 10.05
N GLY A 83 -11.04 -6.23 9.13
CA GLY A 83 -12.40 -5.79 9.44
C GLY A 83 -12.56 -4.28 9.64
N LYS A 84 -11.47 -3.50 9.53
CA LYS A 84 -11.51 -2.03 9.64
C LYS A 84 -10.46 -1.31 8.77
N THR A 85 -9.32 -1.94 8.55
CA THR A 85 -8.14 -1.38 7.87
C THR A 85 -7.50 -2.43 6.97
N LEU A 86 -6.86 -1.98 5.88
CA LEU A 86 -6.02 -2.82 5.02
C LEU A 86 -4.56 -2.71 5.44
N HIS A 87 -3.93 -3.86 5.64
CA HIS A 87 -2.50 -3.96 5.91
C HIS A 87 -1.83 -4.62 4.71
N ALA A 88 -0.81 -4.00 4.14
CA ALA A 88 -0.04 -4.69 3.11
C ALA A 88 0.79 -5.80 3.76
N VAL A 89 0.66 -7.02 3.23
CA VAL A 89 1.22 -8.23 3.84
C VAL A 89 2.76 -8.25 3.78
N ASP A 90 3.35 -7.52 2.83
CA ASP A 90 4.78 -7.64 2.49
C ASP A 90 5.65 -6.43 2.87
N LEU A 91 5.11 -5.39 3.52
CA LEU A 91 5.85 -4.13 3.75
C LEU A 91 7.01 -4.21 4.76
N PHE A 92 7.11 -5.28 5.55
CA PHE A 92 8.04 -5.31 6.68
C PHE A 92 9.51 -5.55 6.32
N ASN A 93 9.86 -5.85 5.06
CA ASN A 93 11.24 -6.25 4.70
C ASN A 93 11.75 -5.68 3.36
N TYR A 94 11.52 -4.40 3.06
CA TYR A 94 12.18 -3.77 1.89
C TYR A 94 13.51 -3.09 2.26
N PRO A 95 14.66 -3.63 1.83
CA PRO A 95 15.84 -2.80 1.64
C PRO A 95 15.52 -1.81 0.51
N LEU A 96 15.50 -0.51 0.81
CA LEU A 96 15.42 0.51 -0.23
C LEU A 96 16.71 0.45 -1.05
N THR A 97 16.61 0.00 -2.29
CA THR A 97 17.74 0.08 -3.22
C THR A 97 18.04 1.55 -3.45
N THR A 98 19.18 2.00 -2.96
CA THR A 98 19.72 3.33 -3.27
C THR A 98 20.06 3.38 -4.75
N CYS A 99 19.42 4.30 -5.50
CA CYS A 99 19.94 4.74 -6.80
C CYS A 99 21.31 5.39 -6.62
#